data_AF-A0AAW8D6Z1-F1
#
_entry.id   AF-A0AAW8D6Z1-F1
#
_cell.length_a   1.000
_cell.length_b   1.000
_cell.length_c   1.000
_cell.angle_alpha   90.00
_cell.angle_beta   90.00
_cell.angle_gamma   90.00
#
_symmetry.space_group_name_H-M   'P 1'
#
loop_
_entity.id
_entity.type
_entity.pdbx_description
1 polymer ?
#
loop_
_entity_poly.entity_id
_entity_poly.type
_entity_poly.pdbx_seq_one_letter_code
_entity_poly.pdbx_strand_id
1 'polypeptide(L)'
;MAPAERAKPGVRIATVSQSVSQSGDMEGFSMAVIAEDLRMAALQGLGVSEPLMRLAAGECIHDAFRGRCLGPPFHVYHRAGVPTGPPLVPLWDSGDMVFGVWDKADALEFIEFSIEAPEEFELVAKTEQGFWAARFDFLYECDLPDEDLQSAAASVGFRFLTRQLASREEAGERLDTFQGHRAWLRELVAEIDRDVRQHQENPSGFRRALHPSALS
;
A
#
# COMPACT_ATOMS: atom_id res chain seq x y z
N MET A 1 39.54 69.20 -53.42
CA MET A 1 39.84 69.66 -52.04
C MET A 1 39.82 68.45 -51.12
N ALA A 2 40.99 68.00 -50.64
CA ALA A 2 41.12 67.28 -49.36
C ALA A 2 41.23 68.37 -48.23
N PRO A 3 41.09 68.08 -46.92
CA PRO A 3 41.83 67.06 -46.12
C PRO A 3 40.91 66.19 -45.21
N ALA A 4 41.30 64.96 -44.78
CA ALA A 4 42.16 64.56 -43.63
C ALA A 4 41.63 65.04 -42.26
N GLU A 5 41.69 64.35 -41.13
CA GLU A 5 42.11 63.03 -40.64
C GLU A 5 41.72 63.04 -39.14
N ARG A 6 41.32 61.90 -38.52
CA ARG A 6 41.68 61.57 -37.13
C ARG A 6 41.26 60.14 -36.75
N ALA A 7 42.20 59.44 -36.12
CA ALA A 7 42.16 58.02 -35.76
C ALA A 7 41.91 57.77 -34.25
N LYS A 8 41.23 56.62 -33.97
CA LYS A 8 41.34 55.56 -32.90
C LYS A 8 41.79 55.91 -31.46
N PRO A 9 41.22 55.25 -30.40
CA PRO A 9 41.55 53.86 -29.96
C PRO A 9 40.28 53.07 -29.52
N GLY A 10 40.18 51.74 -29.28
CA GLY A 10 41.10 50.64 -28.99
C GLY A 10 40.88 50.13 -27.55
N VAL A 11 40.07 49.06 -27.29
CA VAL A 11 40.06 48.28 -26.02
C VAL A 11 39.62 46.82 -26.29
N ARG A 12 40.13 45.91 -25.45
CA ARG A 12 40.31 44.45 -25.57
C ARG A 12 39.14 43.60 -25.04
N ILE A 13 39.11 42.36 -25.57
CA ILE A 13 38.66 41.05 -25.06
C ILE A 13 38.25 40.99 -23.57
N ALA A 14 37.07 40.41 -23.30
CA ALA A 14 36.81 39.60 -22.12
C ALA A 14 36.00 38.35 -22.51
N THR A 15 36.67 37.20 -22.44
CA THR A 15 36.07 35.86 -22.46
C THR A 15 35.30 35.65 -21.16
N VAL A 16 34.02 35.30 -21.24
CA VAL A 16 33.27 34.75 -20.10
C VAL A 16 32.82 33.35 -20.48
N SER A 17 33.57 32.37 -19.97
CA SER A 17 33.07 31.03 -19.74
C SER A 17 32.02 31.10 -18.64
N GLN A 18 30.80 30.66 -18.91
CA GLN A 18 29.89 30.22 -17.86
C GLN A 18 29.41 28.80 -18.17
N SER A 19 29.79 27.96 -17.21
CA SER A 19 29.45 26.59 -16.93
C SER A 19 27.94 26.34 -16.85
N VAL A 20 27.57 25.18 -17.39
CA VAL A 20 26.66 24.16 -16.84
C VAL A 20 25.55 24.69 -15.91
N SER A 21 24.33 24.62 -16.41
CA SER A 21 23.17 24.32 -15.58
C SER A 21 22.54 23.04 -16.10
N GLN A 22 22.77 21.95 -15.35
CA GLN A 22 21.93 20.76 -15.38
C GLN A 22 20.50 21.22 -15.10
N SER A 23 19.65 21.25 -16.13
CA SER A 23 18.21 21.18 -15.93
C SER A 23 17.93 19.75 -15.50
N GLY A 24 17.81 19.54 -14.18
CA GLY A 24 17.26 18.32 -13.64
C GLY A 24 15.88 18.13 -14.23
N ASP A 25 15.73 17.09 -15.03
CA ASP A 25 14.45 16.45 -15.28
C ASP A 25 13.98 15.92 -13.92
N MET A 26 13.32 16.78 -13.14
CA MET A 26 12.31 16.31 -12.21
C MET A 26 11.17 15.82 -13.09
N GLU A 27 11.25 14.55 -13.49
CA GLU A 27 10.07 13.80 -13.88
C GLU A 27 9.03 14.02 -12.78
N GLY A 28 8.05 14.88 -13.08
CA GLY A 28 6.85 14.97 -12.31
C GLY A 28 6.23 13.59 -12.34
N PHE A 29 6.28 12.87 -11.22
CA PHE A 29 5.51 11.68 -11.00
C PHE A 29 4.05 12.03 -11.25
N SER A 30 3.59 11.80 -12.48
CA SER A 30 2.18 11.77 -12.79
C SER A 30 1.59 10.67 -11.90
N MET A 31 0.75 11.11 -10.97
CA MET A 31 0.17 10.36 -9.87
C MET A 31 -0.80 9.31 -10.42
N ALA A 32 -0.24 8.21 -10.90
CA ALA A 32 -0.99 7.29 -11.73
C ALA A 32 -1.76 6.30 -10.86
N VAL A 33 -3.08 6.39 -10.86
CA VAL A 33 -3.90 5.21 -10.56
C VAL A 33 -3.72 4.23 -11.70
N ILE A 34 -3.50 2.94 -11.41
CA ILE A 34 -3.50 1.91 -12.45
C ILE A 34 -4.86 1.93 -13.15
N ALA A 35 -4.84 1.98 -14.48
CA ALA A 35 -6.03 2.00 -15.31
C ALA A 35 -7.00 0.87 -14.92
N GLU A 36 -8.30 1.17 -14.93
CA GLU A 36 -9.34 0.29 -14.42
C GLU A 36 -9.33 -1.10 -15.08
N ASP A 37 -9.07 -1.16 -16.38
CA ASP A 37 -8.98 -2.39 -17.18
C ASP A 37 -7.72 -3.23 -16.88
N LEU A 38 -6.67 -2.61 -16.33
CA LEU A 38 -5.42 -3.29 -15.94
C LEU A 38 -5.38 -3.67 -14.45
N ARG A 39 -6.31 -3.14 -13.64
CA ARG A 39 -6.31 -3.25 -12.17
C ARG A 39 -6.19 -4.69 -11.67
N MET A 40 -7.00 -5.60 -12.20
CA MET A 40 -7.01 -6.99 -11.73
C MET A 40 -5.71 -7.74 -12.09
N ALA A 41 -5.15 -7.46 -13.27
CA ALA A 41 -3.86 -8.01 -13.67
C ALA A 41 -2.72 -7.44 -12.81
N ALA A 42 -2.79 -6.16 -12.44
CA ALA A 42 -1.83 -5.54 -11.53
C ALA A 42 -1.90 -6.18 -10.13
N LEU A 43 -3.10 -6.33 -9.55
CA LEU A 43 -3.28 -7.04 -8.27
C LEU A 43 -2.67 -8.46 -8.31
N GLN A 44 -2.95 -9.20 -9.37
CA GLN A 44 -2.36 -10.53 -9.56
C GLN A 44 -0.82 -10.48 -9.61
N GLY A 45 -0.25 -9.51 -10.32
CA GLY A 45 1.19 -9.30 -10.43
C GLY A 45 1.86 -8.97 -9.09
N LEU A 46 1.13 -8.31 -8.18
CA LEU A 46 1.58 -8.04 -6.81
C LEU A 46 1.51 -9.27 -5.89
N GLY A 47 0.90 -10.36 -6.34
CA GLY A 47 0.77 -11.58 -5.54
C GLY A 47 -0.20 -11.45 -4.36
N VAL A 48 -1.18 -10.55 -4.43
CA VAL A 48 -2.29 -10.55 -3.46
C VAL A 48 -3.10 -11.85 -3.58
N SER A 49 -3.71 -12.28 -2.47
CA SER A 49 -4.44 -13.54 -2.44
C SER A 49 -5.67 -13.54 -3.34
N GLU A 50 -6.06 -14.73 -3.81
CA GLU A 50 -7.28 -14.93 -4.59
C GLU A 50 -8.55 -14.41 -3.86
N PRO A 51 -8.77 -14.67 -2.55
CA PRO A 51 -9.89 -14.05 -1.82
C PRO A 51 -9.89 -12.52 -1.87
N LEU A 52 -8.72 -11.88 -1.69
CA LEU A 52 -8.62 -10.42 -1.75
C LEU A 52 -8.93 -9.90 -3.16
N MET A 53 -8.45 -10.58 -4.20
CA MET A 53 -8.76 -10.26 -5.59
C MET A 53 -10.26 -10.38 -5.90
N ARG A 54 -10.93 -11.44 -5.43
CA ARG A 54 -12.38 -11.64 -5.61
C ARG A 54 -13.18 -10.51 -4.96
N LEU A 55 -12.84 -10.15 -3.72
CA LEU A 55 -13.45 -9.01 -3.03
C LEU A 55 -13.20 -7.68 -3.76
N ALA A 56 -11.97 -7.45 -4.23
CA ALA A 56 -11.63 -6.25 -5.00
C ALA A 56 -12.37 -6.19 -6.36
N ALA A 57 -12.69 -7.33 -6.96
CA ALA A 57 -13.52 -7.42 -8.17
C ALA A 57 -15.02 -7.22 -7.91
N GLY A 58 -15.44 -7.17 -6.64
CA GLY A 58 -16.84 -7.03 -6.23
C GLY A 58 -17.57 -8.36 -6.02
N GLU A 59 -16.85 -9.48 -6.00
CA GLU A 59 -17.42 -10.76 -5.65
C GLU A 59 -17.49 -10.92 -4.13
N CYS A 60 -18.71 -11.00 -3.60
CA CYS A 60 -18.96 -11.16 -2.17
C CYS A 60 -18.79 -12.63 -1.76
N ILE A 61 -17.60 -12.98 -1.25
CA ILE A 61 -17.26 -14.35 -0.82
C ILE A 61 -17.75 -14.70 0.60
N HIS A 62 -18.15 -13.68 1.38
CA HIS A 62 -18.75 -13.82 2.72
C HIS A 62 -19.57 -12.57 3.05
N ASP A 63 -20.73 -12.74 3.70
CA ASP A 63 -21.64 -11.62 3.98
C ASP A 63 -21.05 -10.55 4.91
N ALA A 64 -20.10 -10.92 5.78
CA ALA A 64 -19.35 -9.97 6.62
C ALA A 64 -18.64 -8.85 5.83
N PHE A 65 -18.29 -9.09 4.56
CA PHE A 65 -17.58 -8.12 3.73
C PHE A 65 -18.53 -7.22 2.91
N ARG A 66 -19.83 -7.55 2.87
CA ARG A 66 -20.82 -6.83 2.08
C ARG A 66 -20.90 -5.38 2.54
N GLY A 67 -20.60 -4.45 1.63
CA GLY A 67 -20.62 -3.01 1.90
C GLY A 67 -19.48 -2.52 2.81
N ARG A 68 -18.49 -3.36 3.13
CA ARG A 68 -17.37 -3.03 4.02
C ARG A 68 -15.99 -3.27 3.38
N CYS A 69 -15.87 -4.31 2.58
CA CYS A 69 -14.62 -4.72 1.91
C CYS A 69 -14.92 -5.27 0.52
N LEU A 70 -15.58 -4.49 -0.34
CA LEU A 70 -16.11 -4.98 -1.61
C LEU A 70 -15.97 -3.91 -2.69
N GLY A 71 -15.27 -4.27 -3.77
CA GLY A 71 -15.09 -3.40 -4.93
C GLY A 71 -16.20 -3.57 -5.98
N PRO A 72 -15.95 -3.13 -7.23
CA PRO A 72 -14.82 -2.29 -7.64
C PRO A 72 -14.87 -0.89 -7.00
N PRO A 73 -13.72 -0.21 -6.84
CA PRO A 73 -13.68 1.16 -6.36
C PRO A 73 -14.23 2.09 -7.45
N PHE A 74 -15.04 3.06 -7.05
CA PHE A 74 -15.65 4.04 -7.93
C PHE A 74 -14.89 5.38 -7.90
N HIS A 75 -14.54 5.88 -6.71
CA HIS A 75 -14.12 7.26 -6.52
C HIS A 75 -12.82 7.61 -7.25
N VAL A 76 -11.79 6.77 -7.14
CA VAL A 76 -10.47 6.98 -7.78
C VAL A 76 -10.51 7.00 -9.30
N TYR A 77 -11.51 6.36 -9.91
CA TYR A 77 -11.67 6.33 -11.36
C TYR A 77 -12.54 7.46 -11.90
N HIS A 78 -13.35 8.09 -11.04
CA HIS A 78 -14.40 8.99 -11.50
C HIS A 78 -14.25 10.44 -11.10
N ARG A 79 -13.46 10.79 -10.06
CA ARG A 79 -13.21 12.20 -9.64
C ARG A 79 -12.22 12.39 -8.49
N ALA A 80 -11.88 11.36 -7.71
CA ALA A 80 -11.04 11.55 -6.53
C ALA A 80 -9.58 11.77 -6.93
N GLY A 81 -8.91 12.67 -6.22
CA GLY A 81 -7.45 12.68 -6.18
C GLY A 81 -6.94 11.41 -5.52
N VAL A 82 -5.65 11.14 -5.69
CA VAL A 82 -4.96 10.04 -4.99
C VAL A 82 -3.70 10.58 -4.33
N PRO A 83 -3.21 9.96 -3.26
CA PRO A 83 -2.01 10.42 -2.57
C PRO A 83 -0.76 10.37 -3.44
N THR A 84 0.21 11.22 -3.11
CA THR A 84 1.49 11.23 -3.80
C THR A 84 2.33 10.00 -3.49
N GLY A 85 2.69 9.25 -4.54
CA GLY A 85 3.49 8.03 -4.38
C GLY A 85 3.58 7.17 -5.64
N PRO A 86 3.95 5.88 -5.47
CA PRO A 86 3.92 4.88 -6.53
C PRO A 86 2.53 4.74 -7.17
N PRO A 87 2.42 4.08 -8.33
CA PRO A 87 1.12 3.83 -8.93
C PRO A 87 0.19 3.09 -7.97
N LEU A 88 -1.00 3.65 -7.75
CA LEU A 88 -2.00 3.06 -6.85
C LEU A 88 -2.75 1.94 -7.56
N VAL A 89 -2.81 0.76 -6.93
CA VAL A 89 -3.71 -0.32 -7.32
C VAL A 89 -4.88 -0.35 -6.34
N PRO A 90 -6.06 0.19 -6.70
CA PRO A 90 -7.15 0.36 -5.74
C PRO A 90 -7.93 -0.95 -5.53
N LEU A 91 -8.32 -1.20 -4.29
CA LEU A 91 -9.05 -2.40 -3.87
C LEU A 91 -10.56 -2.16 -3.91
N TRP A 92 -11.05 -1.19 -3.13
CA TRP A 92 -12.46 -0.80 -3.01
C TRP A 92 -12.61 0.55 -2.29
N ASP A 93 -13.84 1.05 -2.30
CA ASP A 93 -14.27 2.20 -1.49
C ASP A 93 -15.08 1.71 -0.29
N SER A 94 -15.06 2.48 0.80
CA SER A 94 -15.90 2.26 1.99
C SER A 94 -16.34 3.60 2.55
N GLY A 95 -17.53 4.05 2.16
CA GLY A 95 -17.94 5.45 2.37
C GLY A 95 -17.00 6.37 1.59
N ASP A 96 -16.49 7.40 2.26
CA ASP A 96 -15.57 8.38 1.66
C ASP A 96 -14.09 7.94 1.70
N MET A 97 -13.82 6.70 2.14
CA MET A 97 -12.47 6.13 2.23
C MET A 97 -12.17 5.23 1.03
N VAL A 98 -10.95 5.32 0.52
CA VAL A 98 -10.40 4.44 -0.51
C VAL A 98 -9.33 3.55 0.11
N PHE A 99 -9.36 2.26 -0.22
CA PHE A 99 -8.32 1.30 0.13
C PHE A 99 -7.54 0.90 -1.12
N GLY A 100 -6.22 0.81 -1.02
CA GLY A 100 -5.38 0.43 -2.14
C GLY A 100 -4.02 -0.12 -1.73
N VAL A 101 -3.29 -0.60 -2.74
CA VAL A 101 -1.97 -1.20 -2.57
C VAL A 101 -0.97 -0.39 -3.38
N TRP A 102 0.16 -0.10 -2.74
CA TRP A 102 1.38 0.34 -3.40
C TRP A 102 2.38 -0.80 -3.48
N ASP A 103 3.02 -0.90 -4.63
CA ASP A 103 4.26 -1.66 -4.79
C ASP A 103 5.44 -0.74 -4.47
N LYS A 104 6.17 -1.05 -3.40
CA LYS A 104 7.46 -0.43 -3.10
C LYS A 104 8.54 -1.50 -3.19
N ALA A 105 9.75 -1.07 -3.56
CA ALA A 105 10.88 -1.93 -3.91
C ALA A 105 11.14 -3.11 -2.93
N ASP A 106 10.79 -2.97 -1.66
CA ASP A 106 11.03 -3.98 -0.62
C ASP A 106 9.76 -4.59 -0.01
N ALA A 107 8.55 -4.06 -0.30
CA ALA A 107 7.30 -4.54 0.29
C ALA A 107 6.05 -3.96 -0.39
N LEU A 108 4.94 -4.69 -0.29
CA LEU A 108 3.62 -4.12 -0.48
C LEU A 108 3.29 -3.17 0.68
N GLU A 109 2.61 -2.07 0.36
CA GLU A 109 2.03 -1.17 1.35
C GLU A 109 0.53 -1.04 1.09
N PHE A 110 -0.27 -1.51 2.04
CA PHE A 110 -1.71 -1.29 2.06
C PHE A 110 -1.97 0.07 2.68
N ILE A 111 -2.68 0.93 1.96
CA ILE A 111 -2.97 2.29 2.41
C ILE A 111 -4.48 2.54 2.43
N GLU A 112 -4.88 3.51 3.25
CA GLU A 112 -6.20 4.11 3.23
C GLU A 112 -6.09 5.63 3.15
N PHE A 113 -7.03 6.28 2.48
CA PHE A 113 -7.13 7.73 2.44
C PHE A 113 -8.58 8.17 2.19
N SER A 114 -8.91 9.39 2.62
CA SER A 114 -10.20 10.02 2.34
C SER A 114 -10.19 10.67 0.96
N ILE A 115 -11.30 10.57 0.22
CA ILE A 115 -11.49 11.30 -1.05
C ILE A 115 -11.51 12.82 -0.86
N GLU A 116 -11.79 13.31 0.35
CA GLU A 116 -11.80 14.74 0.68
C GLU A 116 -10.40 15.30 0.94
N ALA A 117 -9.48 14.45 1.40
CA ALA A 117 -8.10 14.81 1.75
C ALA A 117 -7.13 13.70 1.28
N PRO A 118 -6.96 13.49 -0.03
CA PRO A 118 -6.24 12.33 -0.55
C PRO A 118 -4.75 12.30 -0.20
N GLU A 119 -4.13 13.44 0.10
CA GLU A 119 -2.73 13.49 0.54
C GLU A 119 -2.54 13.09 2.02
N GLU A 120 -3.61 13.07 2.82
CA GLU A 120 -3.60 12.65 4.22
C GLU A 120 -3.86 11.15 4.34
N PHE A 121 -2.99 10.34 3.74
CA PHE A 121 -3.13 8.88 3.74
C PHE A 121 -2.51 8.23 4.99
N GLU A 122 -3.04 7.05 5.36
CA GLU A 122 -2.48 6.19 6.39
C GLU A 122 -1.91 4.91 5.77
N LEU A 123 -0.71 4.52 6.20
CA LEU A 123 -0.19 3.18 5.97
C LEU A 123 -0.90 2.22 6.93
N VAL A 124 -1.75 1.37 6.39
CA VAL A 124 -2.52 0.37 7.15
C VAL A 124 -1.62 -0.81 7.50
N ALA A 125 -0.94 -1.40 6.52
CA ALA A 125 -0.12 -2.59 6.74
C ALA A 125 0.94 -2.80 5.64
N LYS A 126 1.94 -3.63 5.93
CA LYS A 126 3.00 -4.04 4.98
C LYS A 126 2.83 -5.47 4.46
N THR A 127 1.81 -6.19 4.93
CA THR A 127 1.45 -7.52 4.46
C THR A 127 -0.07 -7.64 4.41
N GLU A 128 -0.57 -8.59 3.61
CA GLU A 128 -2.01 -8.84 3.53
C GLU A 128 -2.60 -9.30 4.88
N GLN A 129 -1.85 -10.05 5.69
CA GLN A 129 -2.32 -10.47 7.02
C GLN A 129 -2.40 -9.31 8.00
N GLY A 130 -1.45 -8.35 7.94
CA GLY A 130 -1.54 -7.11 8.71
C GLY A 130 -2.73 -6.27 8.26
N PHE A 131 -2.99 -6.21 6.94
CA PHE A 131 -4.15 -5.53 6.39
C PHE A 131 -5.45 -6.15 6.89
N TRP A 132 -5.55 -7.49 6.88
CA TRP A 132 -6.69 -8.19 7.44
C TRP A 132 -6.87 -7.92 8.93
N ALA A 133 -5.81 -7.82 9.74
CA ALA A 133 -5.96 -7.47 11.15
C ALA A 133 -6.67 -6.12 11.35
N ALA A 134 -6.31 -5.09 10.57
CA ALA A 134 -7.01 -3.81 10.58
C ALA A 134 -8.48 -3.92 10.13
N ARG A 135 -8.77 -4.70 9.08
CA ARG A 135 -10.16 -4.91 8.63
C ARG A 135 -10.99 -5.72 9.62
N PHE A 136 -10.43 -6.73 10.25
CA PHE A 136 -11.12 -7.54 11.26
C PHE A 136 -11.38 -6.76 12.54
N ASP A 137 -10.52 -5.80 12.89
CA ASP A 137 -10.79 -4.87 13.98
C ASP A 137 -12.02 -3.99 13.66
N PHE A 138 -12.05 -3.41 12.45
CA PHE A 138 -13.24 -2.67 11.99
C PHE A 138 -14.51 -3.53 11.97
N LEU A 139 -14.43 -4.80 11.54
CA LEU A 139 -15.57 -5.71 11.56
C LEU A 139 -16.05 -6.01 12.98
N TYR A 140 -15.13 -6.17 13.93
CA TYR A 140 -15.45 -6.33 15.35
C TYR A 140 -16.13 -5.08 15.91
N GLU A 141 -15.61 -3.88 15.64
CA GLU A 141 -16.22 -2.59 16.04
C GLU A 141 -17.63 -2.38 15.46
N CYS A 142 -17.95 -3.06 14.34
CA CYS A 142 -19.28 -3.06 13.76
C CYS A 142 -20.20 -4.15 14.35
N ASP A 143 -19.91 -4.62 15.57
CA ASP A 143 -20.66 -5.61 16.34
C ASP A 143 -20.86 -6.95 15.60
N LEU A 144 -19.88 -7.37 14.78
CA LEU A 144 -19.97 -8.67 14.11
C LEU A 144 -19.69 -9.80 15.13
N PRO A 145 -20.56 -10.83 15.24
CA PRO A 145 -20.34 -11.94 16.17
C PRO A 145 -19.03 -12.70 15.93
N ASP A 146 -18.43 -13.24 17.00
CA ASP A 146 -17.18 -13.99 16.93
C ASP A 146 -17.24 -15.18 15.94
N GLU A 147 -18.38 -15.87 15.85
CA GLU A 147 -18.57 -16.98 14.90
C GLU A 147 -18.52 -16.51 13.43
N ASP A 148 -19.10 -15.35 13.15
CA ASP A 148 -19.07 -14.72 11.83
C ASP A 148 -17.68 -14.19 11.50
N LEU A 149 -16.95 -13.64 12.48
CA LEU A 149 -15.55 -13.25 12.34
C LEU A 149 -14.68 -14.47 12.01
N GLN A 150 -14.87 -15.60 12.69
CA GLN A 150 -14.12 -16.83 12.43
C GLN A 150 -14.38 -17.38 11.03
N SER A 151 -15.65 -17.46 10.61
CA SER A 151 -16.03 -17.89 9.27
C SER A 151 -15.47 -16.94 8.19
N ALA A 152 -15.58 -15.63 8.41
CA ALA A 152 -15.01 -14.63 7.50
C ALA A 152 -13.49 -14.74 7.40
N ALA A 153 -12.78 -14.91 8.53
CA ALA A 153 -11.32 -15.04 8.54
C ALA A 153 -10.86 -16.27 7.78
N ALA A 154 -11.55 -17.40 7.91
CA ALA A 154 -11.28 -18.60 7.12
C ALA A 154 -11.45 -18.35 5.62
N SER A 155 -12.48 -17.60 5.22
CA SER A 155 -12.76 -17.33 3.80
C SER A 155 -11.68 -16.48 3.09
N VAL A 156 -10.95 -15.64 3.83
CA VAL A 156 -9.84 -14.82 3.31
C VAL A 156 -8.45 -15.34 3.72
N GLY A 157 -8.39 -16.46 4.44
CA GLY A 157 -7.13 -17.01 4.94
C GLY A 157 -6.44 -16.13 5.98
N PHE A 158 -7.19 -15.33 6.75
CA PHE A 158 -6.64 -14.58 7.86
C PHE A 158 -6.37 -15.50 9.05
N ARG A 159 -5.10 -15.76 9.33
CA ARG A 159 -4.68 -16.79 10.32
C ARG A 159 -4.44 -16.24 11.73
N PHE A 160 -4.53 -14.93 11.92
CA PHE A 160 -4.20 -14.27 13.20
C PHE A 160 -5.43 -13.84 14.00
N LEU A 161 -6.66 -14.17 13.58
CA LEU A 161 -7.88 -13.74 14.27
C LEU A 161 -7.88 -14.11 15.76
N THR A 162 -7.55 -15.36 16.11
CA THR A 162 -7.52 -15.80 17.51
C THR A 162 -6.54 -14.99 18.34
N ARG A 163 -5.36 -14.67 17.81
CA ARG A 163 -4.38 -13.82 18.50
C ARG A 163 -4.90 -12.38 18.64
N GLN A 164 -5.53 -11.85 17.60
CA GLN A 164 -6.09 -10.50 17.62
C GLN A 164 -7.16 -10.36 18.70
N LEU A 165 -8.11 -11.30 18.78
CA LEU A 165 -9.17 -11.28 19.79
C LEU A 165 -8.59 -11.36 21.22
N ALA A 166 -7.63 -12.27 21.45
CA ALA A 166 -6.94 -12.36 22.74
C ALA A 166 -6.18 -11.07 23.09
N SER A 167 -5.45 -10.49 22.14
CA SER A 167 -4.73 -9.22 22.35
C SER A 167 -5.66 -8.06 22.65
N ARG A 168 -6.86 -8.06 22.07
CA ARG A 168 -7.89 -7.06 22.31
C ARG A 168 -8.45 -7.16 23.74
N GLU A 169 -8.76 -8.36 24.19
CA GLU A 169 -9.18 -8.62 25.57
C GLU A 169 -8.11 -8.18 26.58
N GLU A 170 -6.84 -8.47 26.30
CA GLU A 170 -5.70 -8.07 27.14
C GLU A 170 -5.48 -6.55 27.17
N ALA A 171 -5.78 -5.83 26.08
CA ALA A 171 -5.62 -4.39 26.01
C ALA A 171 -6.57 -3.65 26.96
N GLY A 172 -7.74 -4.24 27.27
CA GLY A 172 -8.68 -3.75 28.29
C GLY A 172 -9.00 -2.26 28.15
N GLU A 173 -8.86 -1.51 29.26
CA GLU A 173 -9.15 -0.08 29.38
C GLU A 173 -8.38 0.80 28.37
N ARG A 174 -7.27 0.31 27.79
CA ARG A 174 -6.53 1.06 26.75
C ARG A 174 -7.42 1.35 25.54
N LEU A 175 -8.37 0.48 25.24
CA LEU A 175 -9.26 0.61 24.10
C LEU A 175 -10.39 1.62 24.33
N ASP A 176 -10.60 2.09 25.56
CA ASP A 176 -11.64 3.08 25.89
C ASP A 176 -11.33 4.49 25.35
N THR A 177 -10.15 4.69 24.77
CA THR A 177 -9.75 5.94 24.14
C THR A 177 -9.39 5.73 22.68
N PHE A 178 -9.76 6.68 21.82
CA PHE A 178 -9.41 6.66 20.39
C PHE A 178 -7.90 6.54 20.16
N GLN A 179 -7.09 7.29 20.92
CA GLN A 179 -5.63 7.23 20.80
C GLN A 179 -5.07 5.88 21.26
N GLY A 180 -5.60 5.34 22.36
CA GLY A 180 -5.17 4.05 22.90
C GLY A 180 -5.50 2.89 21.98
N HIS A 181 -6.72 2.87 21.42
CA HIS A 181 -7.17 1.92 20.41
C HIS A 181 -6.31 1.99 19.14
N ARG A 182 -6.11 3.18 18.55
CA ARG A 182 -5.26 3.34 17.36
C ARG A 182 -3.81 2.91 17.60
N ALA A 183 -3.25 3.22 18.77
CA ALA A 183 -1.90 2.80 19.11
C ALA A 183 -1.80 1.27 19.22
N TRP A 184 -2.77 0.63 19.88
CA TRP A 184 -2.82 -0.83 20.00
C TRP A 184 -2.95 -1.51 18.63
N LEU A 185 -3.85 -1.03 17.77
CA LEU A 185 -4.05 -1.63 16.45
C LEU A 185 -2.78 -1.54 15.59
N ARG A 186 -2.10 -0.39 15.61
CA ARG A 186 -0.82 -0.20 14.91
C ARG A 186 0.28 -1.12 15.42
N GLU A 187 0.36 -1.33 16.73
CA GLU A 187 1.29 -2.29 17.35
C GLU A 187 1.00 -3.72 16.88
N LEU A 188 -0.26 -4.16 16.99
CA LEU A 188 -0.70 -5.49 16.57
C LEU A 188 -0.41 -5.76 15.09
N VAL A 189 -0.75 -4.81 14.21
CA VAL A 189 -0.49 -4.94 12.77
C VAL A 189 1.01 -5.02 12.50
N ALA A 190 1.82 -4.17 13.13
CA ALA A 190 3.27 -4.18 12.96
C ALA A 190 3.91 -5.50 13.43
N GLU A 191 3.37 -6.12 14.48
CA GLU A 191 3.78 -7.45 14.93
C GLU A 191 3.42 -8.53 13.91
N ILE A 192 2.19 -8.55 13.42
CA ILE A 192 1.73 -9.52 12.40
C ILE A 192 2.57 -9.39 11.12
N ASP A 193 2.83 -8.17 10.64
CA ASP A 193 3.68 -7.92 9.47
C ASP A 193 5.12 -8.42 9.66
N ARG A 194 5.65 -8.33 10.88
CA ARG A 194 6.99 -8.84 11.20
C ARG A 194 6.99 -10.37 11.15
N ASP A 195 6.02 -11.01 11.77
CA ASP A 195 5.93 -12.47 11.84
C ASP A 195 5.76 -13.08 10.44
N VAL A 196 4.93 -12.47 9.59
CA VAL A 196 4.72 -12.92 8.21
C VAL A 196 6.02 -12.87 7.40
N ARG A 197 6.78 -11.77 7.48
CA ARG A 197 8.05 -11.63 6.73
C ARG A 197 9.11 -12.61 7.20
N GLN A 198 9.25 -12.83 8.50
CA GLN A 198 10.20 -13.81 9.05
C GLN A 198 9.93 -15.25 8.57
N HIS A 199 8.65 -15.59 8.32
CA HIS A 199 8.27 -16.90 7.78
C HIS A 199 8.44 -16.99 6.26
N GLN A 200 8.39 -15.87 5.54
CA GLN A 200 8.67 -15.79 4.09
C GLN A 200 10.18 -15.84 3.79
N GLU A 201 11.02 -15.29 4.67
CA GLU A 201 12.48 -15.29 4.56
C GLU A 201 13.14 -16.63 4.94
N ASN A 202 12.41 -17.53 5.63
CA ASN A 202 12.86 -18.87 6.01
C ASN A 202 12.11 -20.03 5.30
N PRO A 203 12.11 -20.12 3.96
CA PRO A 203 11.49 -21.26 3.26
C PRO A 203 12.33 -22.56 3.31
N SER A 204 13.50 -22.55 3.95
CA SER A 204 14.57 -23.56 3.85
C SER A 204 14.60 -24.64 4.95
N GLY A 205 13.56 -24.79 5.77
CA GLY A 205 13.46 -25.91 6.73
C GLY A 205 13.13 -27.28 6.14
N PHE A 206 12.77 -27.37 4.84
CA PHE A 206 12.17 -28.60 4.28
C PHE A 206 12.71 -29.08 2.91
N ARG A 207 13.96 -28.74 2.56
CA ARG A 207 14.61 -29.35 1.38
C ARG A 207 16.00 -29.92 1.68
N ARG A 208 16.07 -31.24 1.47
CA ARG A 208 17.24 -32.12 1.23
C ARG A 208 18.07 -32.61 2.44
N ALA A 209 17.74 -33.82 2.86
CA ALA A 209 18.73 -34.92 2.85
C ALA A 209 18.19 -36.06 1.96
N LEU A 210 18.12 -35.83 0.65
CA LEU A 210 18.11 -36.94 -0.31
C LEU A 210 19.59 -37.29 -0.55
N HIS A 211 20.04 -38.31 0.15
CA HIS A 211 21.29 -39.02 -0.11
C HIS A 211 21.26 -39.57 -1.54
N PRO A 212 22.26 -39.30 -2.40
CA PRO A 212 22.54 -40.15 -3.53
C PRO A 212 23.48 -41.26 -3.06
N SER A 213 22.95 -42.47 -2.91
CA SER A 213 23.78 -43.68 -2.87
C SER A 213 23.27 -44.63 -3.91
N ALA A 214 23.83 -44.49 -5.11
CA ALA A 214 23.87 -45.53 -6.11
C ALA A 214 25.30 -45.61 -6.65
N LEU A 215 25.81 -46.85 -6.67
CA LEU A 215 26.90 -47.39 -7.50
C LEU A 215 28.35 -47.20 -7.01
N SER A 216 28.85 -48.19 -6.25
CA SER A 216 29.72 -49.26 -6.78
C SER A 216 29.75 -50.45 -5.84
#